data_AF-A0A5D4SCB3-F1
#
_entry.id   AF-A0A5D4SCB3-F1
#
_cell.length_a   1.000
_cell.length_b   1.000
_cell.length_c   1.000
_cell.angle_alpha   90.00
_cell.angle_beta   90.00
_cell.angle_gamma   90.00
#
_symmetry.space_group_name_H-M   'P 1'
#
loop_
_entity.id
_entity.type
_entity.pdbx_description
1 polymer ?
#
loop_
_entity_poly.entity_id
_entity_poly.type
_entity_poly.pdbx_seq_one_letter_code
_entity_poly.pdbx_strand_id
1 'polypeptide(L)'
;MKRKKRLTVYLVILLVLLLLFGAMSYMKPYDVPDLTNISVKDIEINFDKEKAFVQKSKEGTEQKPQDTNHDDLLQLSRTNATNLYSILSELSSIDQIKYLKEAIAHSPDNHVLLNRLRIDMLKNEQTEEYITFIKGLEESNVVKLHMALAYVDLLQDVDLGTAALGQRSSQSILILTEILEDNPNNLLARYARGVNNLYWPSGLQRTEKAIQDLAFCVAVAEKFPDENFPLFESFYITYGDALMKEGKIKEGRAVWKKGLKQFSNSKELEIRNSSSEQKAMKIVEESRGIDIFQRPDELITDLQVLWEK
;
A
#
# COMPACT_ATOMS: atom_id res chain seq x y z
N MET A 1 -61.49 20.74 -2.24
CA MET A 1 -61.15 19.32 -2.57
C MET A 1 -59.80 19.15 -3.27
N LYS A 2 -59.42 19.97 -4.27
CA LYS A 2 -58.15 19.85 -5.02
C LYS A 2 -56.87 19.94 -4.16
N ARG A 3 -56.83 20.79 -3.13
CA ARG A 3 -55.68 20.92 -2.21
C ARG A 3 -55.38 19.64 -1.40
N LYS A 4 -56.40 18.97 -0.87
CA LYS A 4 -56.23 17.72 -0.11
C LYS A 4 -55.68 16.59 -0.99
N LYS A 5 -56.19 16.44 -2.23
CA LYS A 5 -55.66 15.45 -3.19
C LYS A 5 -54.20 15.70 -3.55
N ARG A 6 -53.79 16.96 -3.74
CA ARG A 6 -52.37 17.31 -3.98
C ARG A 6 -51.49 16.95 -2.79
N LEU A 7 -51.93 17.27 -1.56
CA LEU A 7 -51.19 16.94 -0.34
C LEU A 7 -50.97 15.42 -0.19
N THR A 8 -52.00 14.60 -0.44
CA THR A 8 -51.88 13.14 -0.39
C THR A 8 -50.88 12.61 -1.40
N VAL A 9 -50.88 13.13 -2.63
CA VAL A 9 -49.91 12.72 -3.67
C VAL A 9 -48.48 13.08 -3.26
N TYR A 10 -48.24 14.28 -2.72
CA TYR A 10 -46.90 14.67 -2.24
C TYR A 10 -46.41 13.78 -1.08
N LEU A 11 -47.28 13.42 -0.14
CA LEU A 11 -46.95 12.51 0.97
C LEU A 11 -46.58 11.11 0.48
N VAL A 12 -47.30 10.57 -0.51
CA VAL A 12 -46.98 9.27 -1.10
C VAL A 12 -45.66 9.32 -1.85
N ILE A 13 -45.40 10.37 -2.64
CA ILE A 13 -44.11 10.54 -3.33
C ILE A 13 -42.95 10.63 -2.33
N LEU A 14 -43.10 11.41 -1.26
CA LEU A 14 -42.08 11.53 -0.22
C LEU A 14 -41.81 10.18 0.46
N LEU A 15 -42.86 9.40 0.78
CA LEU A 15 -42.71 8.07 1.36
C LEU A 15 -41.96 7.11 0.42
N VAL A 16 -42.29 7.11 -0.87
CA VAL A 16 -41.60 6.29 -1.88
C VAL A 16 -40.12 6.71 -1.99
N LEU A 17 -39.82 8.00 -2.00
CA LEU A 17 -38.44 8.50 -2.03
C LEU A 17 -37.66 8.09 -0.77
N LEU A 18 -38.28 8.15 0.42
CA LEU A 18 -37.65 7.68 1.66
C LEU A 18 -37.41 6.17 1.66
N LEU A 19 -38.36 5.38 1.15
CA LEU A 19 -38.19 3.93 1.01
C LEU A 19 -37.09 3.58 0.00
N LEU A 20 -37.02 4.30 -1.13
CA LEU A 20 -35.95 4.12 -2.12
C LEU A 20 -34.60 4.55 -1.56
N PHE A 21 -34.53 5.65 -0.80
CA PHE A 21 -33.29 6.09 -0.16
C PHE A 21 -32.81 5.10 0.92
N GLY A 22 -33.73 4.61 1.76
CA GLY A 22 -33.46 3.57 2.73
C GLY A 22 -33.01 2.27 2.08
N ALA A 23 -33.68 1.85 1.00
CA ALA A 23 -33.29 0.68 0.22
C ALA A 23 -31.91 0.86 -0.43
N MET A 24 -31.63 2.00 -1.06
CA MET A 24 -30.32 2.27 -1.68
C MET A 24 -29.19 2.31 -0.64
N SER A 25 -29.44 2.86 0.55
CA SER A 25 -28.47 2.86 1.64
C SER A 25 -28.25 1.45 2.20
N TYR A 26 -29.32 0.68 2.37
CA TYR A 26 -29.27 -0.73 2.79
C TYR A 26 -28.66 -1.66 1.72
N MET A 27 -28.68 -1.24 0.45
CA MET A 27 -28.13 -1.99 -0.67
C MET A 27 -26.63 -1.74 -0.89
N LYS A 28 -25.99 -0.80 -0.18
CA LYS A 28 -24.52 -0.75 -0.17
C LYS A 28 -24.03 -1.99 0.59
N PRO A 29 -23.35 -2.92 -0.08
CA PRO A 29 -23.03 -4.19 0.56
C PRO A 29 -21.86 -4.08 1.55
N TYR A 30 -21.22 -2.90 1.64
CA TYR A 30 -20.18 -2.52 2.58
C TYR A 30 -20.07 -0.99 2.62
N ASP A 31 -19.49 -0.47 3.71
CA ASP A 31 -19.29 0.97 3.91
C ASP A 31 -17.96 1.43 3.32
N VAL A 32 -17.98 2.59 2.67
CA VAL A 32 -16.80 3.34 2.22
C VAL A 32 -17.05 4.83 2.44
N PRO A 33 -16.01 5.63 2.78
CA PRO A 33 -16.17 7.05 2.98
C PRO A 33 -16.59 7.79 1.70
N ASP A 34 -17.30 8.91 1.86
CA ASP A 34 -17.62 9.81 0.76
C ASP A 34 -16.37 10.63 0.38
N LEU A 35 -15.98 10.54 -0.89
CA LEU A 35 -14.81 11.24 -1.42
C LEU A 35 -15.19 12.43 -2.31
N THR A 36 -16.44 12.93 -2.29
CA THR A 36 -16.93 13.96 -3.24
C THR A 36 -15.95 15.12 -3.47
N ASN A 37 -15.28 15.61 -2.42
CA ASN A 37 -14.37 16.76 -2.47
C ASN A 37 -12.87 16.43 -2.65
N ILE A 38 -12.52 15.16 -2.89
CA ILE A 38 -11.12 14.74 -3.06
C ILE A 38 -10.77 14.64 -4.56
N SER A 39 -9.62 15.16 -4.95
CA SER A 39 -9.07 15.07 -6.32
C SER A 39 -7.93 14.04 -6.40
N VAL A 40 -7.53 13.68 -7.62
CA VAL A 40 -6.38 12.78 -7.88
C VAL A 40 -5.08 13.36 -7.32
N LYS A 41 -4.95 14.69 -7.29
CA LYS A 41 -3.76 15.35 -6.73
C LYS A 41 -3.66 15.14 -5.21
N ASP A 42 -4.78 15.13 -4.52
CA ASP A 42 -4.82 15.04 -3.06
C ASP A 42 -4.38 13.66 -2.55
N ILE A 43 -4.53 12.62 -3.38
CA ILE A 43 -4.19 11.23 -3.02
C ILE A 43 -2.74 10.83 -3.34
N GLU A 44 -1.95 11.71 -3.97
CA GLU A 44 -0.51 11.56 -4.22
C GLU A 44 -0.12 10.28 -4.99
N ILE A 45 -0.87 9.93 -6.04
CA ILE A 45 -0.61 8.72 -6.86
C ILE A 45 0.14 8.97 -8.18
N ASN A 46 0.68 10.18 -8.40
CA ASN A 46 1.46 10.46 -9.60
C ASN A 46 2.92 10.02 -9.41
N PHE A 47 3.33 8.99 -10.17
CA PHE A 47 4.68 8.43 -10.20
C PHE A 47 5.39 8.65 -11.54
N ASP A 48 5.05 9.71 -12.28
CA ASP A 48 5.59 9.95 -13.62
C ASP A 48 7.10 10.23 -13.58
N LYS A 49 7.59 10.85 -12.50
CA LYS A 49 9.03 11.06 -12.29
C LYS A 49 9.77 9.75 -12.09
N GLU A 50 9.21 8.85 -11.28
CA GLU A 50 9.76 7.52 -11.01
C GLU A 50 9.76 6.66 -12.27
N LYS A 51 8.65 6.67 -13.04
CA LYS A 51 8.56 5.97 -14.33
C LYS A 51 9.59 6.50 -15.33
N ALA A 52 9.71 7.81 -15.47
CA ALA A 52 10.71 8.43 -16.35
C ALA A 52 12.14 8.09 -15.90
N PHE A 53 12.39 8.08 -14.60
CA PHE A 53 13.67 7.68 -14.02
C PHE A 53 14.02 6.23 -14.37
N VAL A 54 13.07 5.30 -14.22
CA VAL A 54 13.23 3.87 -14.56
C VAL A 54 13.44 3.68 -16.05
N GLN A 55 12.65 4.35 -16.90
CA GLN A 55 12.78 4.26 -18.35
C GLN A 55 14.16 4.73 -18.81
N LYS A 56 14.61 5.91 -18.36
CA LYS A 56 15.92 6.43 -18.70
C LYS A 56 17.04 5.51 -18.20
N SER A 57 16.84 4.87 -17.05
CA SER A 57 17.73 3.85 -16.48
C SER A 57 17.82 2.53 -17.24
N LYS A 58 16.83 2.22 -18.08
CA LYS A 58 16.86 1.06 -18.99
C LYS A 58 17.49 1.42 -20.34
N GLU A 59 17.27 2.64 -20.82
CA GLU A 59 17.79 3.12 -22.11
C GLU A 59 19.29 3.42 -22.09
N GLY A 60 19.86 3.70 -20.90
CA GLY A 60 21.29 3.90 -20.66
C GLY A 60 22.15 2.66 -20.88
N THR A 61 22.25 2.20 -22.13
CA THR A 61 23.07 1.07 -22.56
C THR A 61 23.99 1.55 -23.67
N GLU A 62 25.24 1.92 -23.36
CA GLU A 62 26.32 1.89 -24.37
C GLU A 62 27.75 2.01 -23.82
N GLN A 63 27.96 2.46 -22.57
CA GLN A 63 29.30 2.43 -21.95
C GLN A 63 29.32 1.48 -20.75
N LYS A 64 29.75 0.24 -21.00
CA LYS A 64 30.08 -0.72 -19.95
C LYS A 64 31.25 -0.17 -19.13
N PRO A 65 31.14 -0.06 -17.80
CA PRO A 65 32.29 0.22 -16.96
C PRO A 65 33.26 -0.98 -17.04
N GLN A 66 34.37 -0.84 -17.75
CA GLN A 66 35.47 -1.81 -17.68
C GLN A 66 36.25 -1.55 -16.38
N ASP A 67 36.28 -2.54 -15.49
CA ASP A 67 37.03 -2.52 -14.22
C ASP A 67 36.78 -1.29 -13.33
N THR A 68 35.63 -1.23 -12.65
CA THR A 68 35.38 -0.17 -11.67
C THR A 68 36.18 -0.40 -10.39
N ASN A 69 37.24 0.39 -10.22
CA ASN A 69 37.85 0.59 -8.92
C ASN A 69 36.86 1.34 -8.00
N HIS A 70 37.05 1.29 -6.68
CA HIS A 70 36.14 1.84 -5.68
C HIS A 70 35.82 3.34 -5.87
N ASP A 71 36.79 4.10 -6.36
CA ASP A 71 36.65 5.54 -6.62
C ASP A 71 35.80 5.84 -7.87
N ASP A 72 35.74 4.93 -8.85
CA ASP A 72 34.94 5.10 -10.07
C ASP A 72 33.44 4.98 -9.78
N LEU A 73 33.05 4.13 -8.81
CA LEU A 73 31.65 3.97 -8.38
C LEU A 73 31.10 5.24 -7.72
N LEU A 74 31.94 6.00 -7.01
CA LEU A 74 31.58 7.28 -6.40
C LEU A 74 31.38 8.37 -7.47
N GLN A 75 32.16 8.34 -8.55
CA GLN A 75 31.99 9.29 -9.65
C GLN A 75 30.79 8.93 -10.55
N LEU A 76 30.50 7.64 -10.71
CA LEU A 76 29.36 7.10 -11.47
C LEU A 76 28.00 7.39 -10.81
N SER A 77 27.89 7.28 -9.49
CA SER A 77 26.65 7.59 -8.76
C SER A 77 26.30 9.09 -8.79
N ARG A 78 27.31 9.96 -8.81
CA ARG A 78 27.17 11.43 -8.95
C ARG A 78 26.69 11.89 -10.31
N THR A 79 27.10 11.21 -11.37
CA THR A 79 26.85 11.63 -12.76
C THR A 79 25.77 10.80 -13.46
N ASN A 80 25.58 9.53 -13.05
CA ASN A 80 24.80 8.53 -13.77
C ASN A 80 23.84 7.74 -12.86
N ALA A 81 23.11 8.39 -11.93
CA ALA A 81 21.91 7.78 -11.31
C ALA A 81 20.90 7.27 -12.37
N THR A 82 21.10 7.71 -13.61
CA THR A 82 20.35 7.39 -14.81
C THR A 82 20.71 6.08 -15.50
N ASN A 83 21.65 5.29 -14.99
CA ASN A 83 21.98 3.94 -15.50
C ASN A 83 21.80 2.88 -14.39
N LEU A 84 20.90 3.14 -13.43
CA LEU A 84 20.78 2.39 -12.19
C LEU A 84 20.70 0.87 -12.42
N TYR A 85 19.80 0.41 -13.28
CA TYR A 85 19.52 -1.02 -13.45
C TYR A 85 20.66 -1.78 -14.15
N SER A 86 21.30 -1.18 -15.15
CA SER A 86 22.42 -1.82 -15.86
C SER A 86 23.63 -1.97 -14.93
N ILE A 87 23.97 -0.92 -14.17
CA ILE A 87 25.07 -0.95 -13.20
C ILE A 87 24.79 -1.96 -12.08
N LEU A 88 23.60 -1.93 -11.47
CA LEU A 88 23.29 -2.81 -10.34
C LEU A 88 23.38 -4.30 -10.70
N SER A 89 23.01 -4.68 -11.93
CA SER A 89 23.03 -6.08 -12.38
C SER A 89 24.44 -6.69 -12.46
N GLU A 90 25.48 -5.85 -12.55
CA GLU A 90 26.88 -6.26 -12.67
C GLU A 90 27.62 -6.23 -11.32
N LEU A 91 27.02 -5.62 -10.28
CA LEU A 91 27.63 -5.44 -8.97
C LEU A 91 27.30 -6.57 -8.00
N SER A 92 28.22 -6.82 -7.05
CA SER A 92 27.95 -7.66 -5.88
C SER A 92 26.86 -7.04 -5.00
N SER A 93 26.16 -7.83 -4.17
CA SER A 93 25.12 -7.28 -3.26
C SER A 93 25.64 -6.15 -2.36
N ILE A 94 26.89 -6.26 -1.90
CA ILE A 94 27.53 -5.25 -1.04
C ILE A 94 27.78 -3.95 -1.84
N ASP A 95 28.26 -4.07 -3.07
CA ASP A 95 28.53 -2.92 -3.93
C ASP A 95 27.22 -2.26 -4.42
N GLN A 96 26.16 -3.04 -4.66
CA GLN A 96 24.82 -2.52 -4.96
C GLN A 96 24.31 -1.63 -3.83
N ILE A 97 24.38 -2.11 -2.58
CA ILE A 97 23.96 -1.35 -1.39
C ILE A 97 24.78 -0.05 -1.25
N LYS A 98 26.12 -0.14 -1.43
CA LYS A 98 26.99 1.05 -1.37
C LYS A 98 26.63 2.07 -2.45
N TYR A 99 26.46 1.61 -3.69
CA TYR A 99 26.10 2.46 -4.83
C TYR A 99 24.76 3.17 -4.58
N LEU A 100 23.75 2.43 -4.12
CA LEU A 100 22.43 2.97 -3.81
C LEU A 100 22.49 4.03 -2.70
N LYS A 101 23.25 3.80 -1.63
CA LYS A 101 23.42 4.79 -0.55
C LYS A 101 24.01 6.11 -1.06
N GLU A 102 25.02 6.08 -1.93
CA GLU A 102 25.60 7.30 -2.54
C GLU A 102 24.60 7.97 -3.50
N ALA A 103 23.88 7.20 -4.32
CA ALA A 103 22.85 7.76 -5.20
C ALA A 103 21.73 8.46 -4.41
N ILE A 104 21.30 7.89 -3.28
CA ILE A 104 20.31 8.47 -2.37
C ILE A 104 20.84 9.75 -1.72
N ALA A 105 22.14 9.83 -1.38
CA ALA A 105 22.72 11.06 -0.84
C ALA A 105 22.58 12.27 -1.80
N HIS A 106 22.43 12.03 -3.10
CA HIS A 106 22.18 13.06 -4.11
C HIS A 106 20.70 13.26 -4.48
N SER A 107 19.84 12.32 -4.12
CA SER A 107 18.41 12.35 -4.41
C SER A 107 17.63 11.65 -3.29
N PRO A 108 17.60 12.26 -2.09
CA PRO A 108 17.09 11.61 -0.88
C PRO A 108 15.60 11.28 -0.95
N ASP A 109 14.84 12.01 -1.78
CA ASP A 109 13.39 11.86 -1.95
C ASP A 109 13.00 11.01 -3.18
N ASN A 110 13.89 10.16 -3.68
CA ASN A 110 13.61 9.31 -4.83
C ASN A 110 13.01 7.96 -4.38
N HIS A 111 11.72 7.75 -4.65
CA HIS A 111 11.02 6.51 -4.29
C HIS A 111 11.68 5.26 -4.88
N VAL A 112 12.20 5.31 -6.12
CA VAL A 112 12.82 4.17 -6.80
C VAL A 112 14.08 3.73 -6.05
N LEU A 113 14.97 4.68 -5.75
CA LEU A 113 16.23 4.40 -5.07
C LEU A 113 16.00 3.91 -3.64
N LEU A 114 15.15 4.60 -2.87
CA LEU A 114 14.82 4.21 -1.50
C LEU A 114 14.17 2.83 -1.45
N ASN A 115 13.18 2.57 -2.32
CA ASN A 115 12.54 1.25 -2.38
C ASN A 115 13.55 0.17 -2.72
N ARG A 116 14.39 0.40 -3.74
CA ARG A 116 15.38 -0.57 -4.17
C ARG A 116 16.36 -0.89 -3.06
N LEU A 117 16.92 0.13 -2.41
CA LEU A 117 17.81 -0.07 -1.27
C LEU A 117 17.12 -0.82 -0.13
N ARG A 118 15.88 -0.47 0.20
CA ARG A 118 15.11 -1.14 1.25
C ARG A 118 14.94 -2.63 0.95
N ILE A 119 14.51 -2.98 -0.26
CA ILE A 119 14.29 -4.38 -0.66
C ILE A 119 15.61 -5.16 -0.71
N ASP A 120 16.69 -4.56 -1.23
CA ASP A 120 18.01 -5.19 -1.25
C ASP A 120 18.54 -5.42 0.17
N MET A 121 18.42 -4.43 1.07
CA MET A 121 18.83 -4.58 2.47
C MET A 121 17.93 -5.55 3.25
N LEU A 122 16.63 -5.60 2.96
CA LEU A 122 15.71 -6.60 3.54
C LEU A 122 16.14 -8.04 3.20
N LYS A 123 16.48 -8.29 1.93
CA LYS A 123 16.95 -9.60 1.46
C LYS A 123 18.29 -10.03 2.07
N ASN A 124 19.08 -9.08 2.55
CA ASN A 124 20.37 -9.32 3.22
C ASN A 124 20.25 -9.24 4.76
N GLU A 125 19.04 -9.18 5.32
CA GLU A 125 18.79 -9.07 6.77
C GLU A 125 19.36 -7.79 7.41
N GLN A 126 19.52 -6.72 6.62
CA GLN A 126 20.10 -5.44 7.03
C GLN A 126 19.05 -4.33 7.21
N THR A 127 17.79 -4.67 7.48
CA THR A 127 16.69 -3.69 7.59
C THR A 127 16.92 -2.64 8.69
N GLU A 128 17.55 -3.00 9.81
CA GLU A 128 17.90 -2.04 10.88
C GLU A 128 18.98 -1.04 10.43
N GLU A 129 19.95 -1.50 9.63
CA GLU A 129 20.96 -0.62 9.04
C GLU A 129 20.32 0.33 8.03
N TYR A 130 19.32 -0.12 7.27
CA TYR A 130 18.53 0.75 6.38
C TYR A 130 17.81 1.85 7.18
N ILE A 131 17.14 1.48 8.28
CA ILE A 131 16.48 2.45 9.17
C ILE A 131 17.49 3.44 9.76
N THR A 132 18.69 2.98 10.13
CA THR A 132 19.75 3.86 10.65
C THR A 132 20.23 4.83 9.58
N PHE A 133 20.44 4.34 8.34
CA PHE A 133 20.83 5.17 7.20
C PHE A 133 19.78 6.24 6.87
N ILE A 134 18.51 5.85 6.75
CA ILE A 134 17.44 6.76 6.31
C ILE A 134 17.15 7.86 7.34
N LYS A 135 17.37 7.60 8.64
CA LYS A 135 17.30 8.62 9.71
C LYS A 135 18.35 9.72 9.59
N GLY A 136 19.43 9.48 8.84
CA GLY A 136 20.47 10.47 8.58
C GLY A 136 20.18 11.36 7.38
N LEU A 137 19.09 11.12 6.63
CA LEU A 137 18.71 11.93 5.47
C LEU A 137 17.88 13.17 5.90
N GLU A 138 17.75 14.12 4.99
CA GLU A 138 16.80 15.22 5.15
C GLU A 138 15.36 14.67 5.25
N GLU A 139 14.58 15.24 6.16
CA GLU A 139 13.24 14.75 6.46
C GLU A 139 12.23 15.17 5.38
N SER A 140 11.55 14.18 4.80
CA SER A 140 10.44 14.37 3.86
C SER A 140 9.39 13.28 4.04
N ASN A 141 8.18 13.48 3.51
CA ASN A 141 7.14 12.45 3.56
C ASN A 141 7.52 11.19 2.76
N VAL A 142 8.37 11.31 1.73
CA VAL A 142 8.92 10.18 0.99
C VAL A 142 9.86 9.36 1.87
N VAL A 143 10.80 10.03 2.54
CA VAL A 143 11.74 9.42 3.49
C VAL A 143 10.98 8.78 4.66
N LYS A 144 10.00 9.49 5.24
CA LYS A 144 9.13 8.96 6.31
C LYS A 144 8.38 7.71 5.86
N LEU A 145 7.77 7.72 4.68
CA LEU A 145 7.03 6.57 4.17
C LEU A 145 7.95 5.34 4.08
N HIS A 146 9.13 5.50 3.50
CA HIS A 146 10.09 4.42 3.37
C HIS A 146 10.65 3.92 4.70
N MET A 147 10.84 4.80 5.67
CA MET A 147 11.18 4.40 7.05
C MET A 147 10.04 3.60 7.69
N ALA A 148 8.79 4.05 7.52
CA ALA A 148 7.63 3.35 8.04
C ALA A 148 7.44 1.96 7.41
N LEU A 149 7.70 1.83 6.10
CA LEU A 149 7.67 0.55 5.39
C LEU A 149 8.77 -0.40 5.89
N ALA A 150 9.99 0.10 6.13
CA ALA A 150 11.06 -0.72 6.71
C ALA A 150 10.70 -1.26 8.11
N TYR A 151 9.98 -0.47 8.92
CA TYR A 151 9.43 -0.95 10.18
C TYR A 151 8.33 -2.02 10.00
N VAL A 152 7.56 -1.97 8.91
CA VAL A 152 6.63 -3.06 8.53
C VAL A 152 7.39 -4.30 8.10
N ASP A 153 8.50 -4.14 7.38
CA ASP A 153 9.34 -5.26 6.96
C ASP A 153 9.92 -6.02 8.17
N LEU A 154 10.29 -5.30 9.24
CA LEU A 154 10.71 -5.93 10.50
C LEU A 154 9.60 -6.71 11.22
N LEU A 155 8.32 -6.53 10.86
CA LEU A 155 7.24 -7.37 11.39
C LEU A 155 7.29 -8.81 10.86
N GLN A 156 8.13 -9.05 9.86
CA GLN A 156 8.34 -10.35 9.24
C GLN A 156 9.43 -11.18 9.93
N ASP A 157 10.16 -10.60 10.89
CA ASP A 157 11.22 -11.28 11.62
C ASP A 157 10.62 -12.15 12.73
N VAL A 158 10.64 -13.47 12.51
CA VAL A 158 10.09 -14.48 13.43
C VAL A 158 10.90 -14.65 14.71
N ASP A 159 12.16 -14.21 14.71
CA ASP A 159 13.03 -14.28 15.88
C ASP A 159 12.76 -13.13 16.85
N LEU A 160 12.07 -12.08 16.41
CA LEU A 160 11.58 -11.03 17.28
C LEU A 160 10.39 -11.52 18.12
N GLY A 161 10.53 -11.42 19.44
CA GLY A 161 9.40 -11.63 20.35
C GLY A 161 8.26 -10.62 20.11
N THR A 162 7.03 -10.99 20.46
CA THR A 162 5.80 -10.19 20.24
C THR A 162 5.92 -8.73 20.73
N ALA A 163 6.66 -8.49 21.81
CA ALA A 163 6.89 -7.14 22.32
C ALA A 163 7.70 -6.25 21.36
N ALA A 164 8.77 -6.80 20.76
CA ALA A 164 9.60 -6.09 19.79
C ALA A 164 8.81 -5.81 18.50
N LEU A 165 8.07 -6.81 17.99
CA LEU A 165 7.14 -6.63 16.88
C LEU A 165 6.12 -5.51 17.16
N GLY A 166 5.60 -5.46 18.39
CA GLY A 166 4.68 -4.43 18.86
C GLY A 166 5.26 -3.02 18.80
N GLN A 167 6.53 -2.89 19.20
CA GLN A 167 7.26 -1.62 19.11
C GLN A 167 7.50 -1.20 17.66
N ARG A 168 7.95 -2.10 16.78
CA ARG A 168 8.18 -1.79 15.36
C ARG A 168 6.90 -1.37 14.64
N SER A 169 5.80 -2.10 14.90
CA SER A 169 4.48 -1.74 14.37
C SER A 169 4.05 -0.35 14.84
N SER A 170 4.24 -0.05 16.13
CA SER A 170 3.87 1.24 16.70
C SER A 170 4.72 2.38 16.11
N GLN A 171 6.02 2.16 15.89
CA GLN A 171 6.90 3.13 15.23
C GLN A 171 6.44 3.43 13.80
N SER A 172 6.16 2.38 13.01
CA SER A 172 5.59 2.54 11.66
C SER A 172 4.26 3.33 11.68
N ILE A 173 3.33 2.97 12.57
CA ILE A 173 2.02 3.64 12.69
C ILE A 173 2.17 5.11 13.07
N LEU A 174 3.09 5.45 13.97
CA LEU A 174 3.35 6.85 14.37
C LEU A 174 3.82 7.67 13.17
N ILE A 175 4.84 7.19 12.46
CA ILE A 175 5.38 7.88 11.27
C ILE A 175 4.30 8.03 10.18
N LEU A 176 3.50 6.98 9.93
CA LEU A 176 2.41 7.04 8.95
C LEU A 176 1.30 8.00 9.39
N THR A 177 1.09 8.15 10.70
CA THR A 177 0.13 9.11 11.24
C THR A 177 0.62 10.54 11.02
N GLU A 178 1.92 10.83 11.20
CA GLU A 178 2.49 12.14 10.87
C GLU A 178 2.30 12.49 9.38
N ILE A 179 2.57 11.56 8.46
CA ILE A 179 2.32 11.78 7.02
C ILE A 179 0.84 12.12 6.76
N LEU A 180 -0.08 11.47 7.49
CA LEU A 180 -1.52 11.68 7.37
C LEU A 180 -2.03 12.93 8.11
N GLU A 181 -1.26 13.49 9.03
CA GLU A 181 -1.52 14.81 9.61
C GLU A 181 -1.21 15.91 8.60
N ASP A 182 -0.13 15.76 7.83
CA ASP A 182 0.23 16.68 6.74
C ASP A 182 -0.72 16.57 5.54
N ASN A 183 -0.99 15.33 5.09
CA ASN A 183 -1.94 15.03 4.03
C ASN A 183 -2.85 13.84 4.42
N PRO A 184 -4.07 14.10 4.93
CA PRO A 184 -5.02 13.07 5.32
C PRO A 184 -5.46 12.11 4.21
N ASN A 185 -5.24 12.49 2.95
CA ASN A 185 -5.64 11.73 1.76
C ASN A 185 -4.48 10.93 1.15
N ASN A 186 -3.26 11.01 1.68
CA ASN A 186 -2.11 10.27 1.14
C ASN A 186 -2.41 8.76 1.09
N LEU A 187 -2.53 8.24 -0.13
CA LEU A 187 -3.08 6.90 -0.37
C LEU A 187 -2.12 5.79 0.07
N LEU A 188 -0.82 5.97 -0.14
CA LEU A 188 0.18 4.98 0.26
C LEU A 188 0.30 4.91 1.79
N ALA A 189 0.25 6.04 2.48
CA ALA A 189 0.30 6.08 3.94
C ALA A 189 -0.95 5.43 4.56
N ARG A 190 -2.14 5.72 4.02
CA ARG A 190 -3.39 5.02 4.39
C ARG A 190 -3.24 3.51 4.21
N TYR A 191 -2.83 3.08 3.03
CA TYR A 191 -2.70 1.66 2.71
C TYR A 191 -1.70 0.95 3.64
N ALA A 192 -0.49 1.52 3.81
CA ALA A 192 0.54 0.96 4.68
C ALA A 192 0.07 0.88 6.15
N ARG A 193 -0.61 1.91 6.67
CA ARG A 193 -1.12 1.92 8.05
C ARG A 193 -2.26 0.94 8.24
N GLY A 194 -3.14 0.81 7.24
CA GLY A 194 -4.21 -0.17 7.22
C GLY A 194 -3.68 -1.60 7.25
N VAL A 195 -2.73 -1.90 6.37
CA VAL A 195 -2.05 -3.21 6.30
C VAL A 195 -1.31 -3.54 7.59
N ASN A 196 -0.56 -2.58 8.16
CA ASN A 196 0.13 -2.78 9.43
C ASN A 196 -0.84 -3.16 10.56
N ASN A 197 -1.98 -2.47 10.68
CA ASN A 197 -3.00 -2.82 11.67
C ASN A 197 -3.63 -4.19 11.41
N LEU A 198 -3.83 -4.56 10.14
CA LEU A 198 -4.48 -5.81 9.74
C LEU A 198 -3.72 -7.07 10.17
N TYR A 199 -2.39 -6.99 10.25
CA TYR A 199 -1.55 -8.15 10.59
C TYR A 199 -1.67 -8.64 12.03
N TRP A 200 -2.12 -7.77 12.93
CA TRP A 200 -2.21 -8.10 14.35
C TRP A 200 -3.38 -9.05 14.64
N PRO A 201 -3.23 -9.92 15.65
CA PRO A 201 -4.33 -10.73 16.14
C PRO A 201 -5.63 -9.98 16.38
N SER A 202 -6.76 -10.59 16.00
CA SER A 202 -8.08 -10.00 16.20
C SER A 202 -8.36 -9.65 17.66
N GLY A 203 -7.78 -10.40 18.61
CA GLY A 203 -7.89 -10.13 20.05
C GLY A 203 -7.31 -8.78 20.51
N LEU A 204 -6.47 -8.13 19.70
CA LEU A 204 -5.90 -6.81 19.99
C LEU A 204 -6.74 -5.64 19.45
N GLN A 205 -7.89 -5.92 18.84
CA GLN A 205 -8.87 -4.90 18.41
C GLN A 205 -8.27 -3.82 17.48
N ARG A 206 -7.35 -4.22 16.59
CA ARG A 206 -6.72 -3.32 15.59
C ARG A 206 -7.41 -3.35 14.23
N THR A 207 -8.21 -4.39 13.97
CA THR A 207 -8.88 -4.60 12.68
C THR A 207 -9.82 -3.46 12.31
N GLU A 208 -10.51 -2.82 13.28
CA GLU A 208 -11.32 -1.63 13.00
C GLU A 208 -10.51 -0.46 12.43
N LYS A 209 -9.28 -0.25 12.91
CA LYS A 209 -8.37 0.78 12.37
C LYS A 209 -7.92 0.42 10.96
N ALA A 210 -7.67 -0.87 10.70
CA ALA A 210 -7.38 -1.36 9.36
C ALA A 210 -8.55 -1.09 8.40
N ILE A 211 -9.78 -1.41 8.83
CA ILE A 211 -11.02 -1.16 8.08
C ILE A 211 -11.15 0.32 7.70
N GLN A 212 -10.88 1.25 8.61
CA GLN A 212 -10.99 2.70 8.33
C GLN A 212 -10.06 3.13 7.19
N ASP A 213 -8.79 2.77 7.25
CA ASP A 213 -7.81 3.17 6.23
C ASP A 213 -8.01 2.41 4.90
N LEU A 214 -8.32 1.12 4.95
CA LEU A 214 -8.51 0.29 3.75
C LEU A 214 -9.83 0.59 3.04
N ALA A 215 -10.89 0.97 3.77
CA ALA A 215 -12.13 1.45 3.18
C ALA A 215 -11.90 2.74 2.37
N PHE A 216 -11.06 3.65 2.86
CA PHE A 216 -10.65 4.83 2.10
C PHE A 216 -9.93 4.44 0.80
N CYS A 217 -9.01 3.47 0.86
CA CYS A 217 -8.28 3.00 -0.31
C CYS A 217 -9.22 2.42 -1.38
N VAL A 218 -10.20 1.60 -0.98
CA VAL A 218 -11.23 1.08 -1.91
C VAL A 218 -12.12 2.21 -2.44
N ALA A 219 -12.51 3.17 -1.60
CA ALA A 219 -13.28 4.34 -2.06
C ALA A 219 -12.55 5.11 -3.17
N VAL A 220 -11.22 5.27 -3.04
CA VAL A 220 -10.38 5.90 -4.06
C VAL A 220 -10.36 5.07 -5.35
N ALA A 221 -10.16 3.76 -5.27
CA ALA A 221 -10.20 2.87 -6.43
C ALA A 221 -11.55 2.86 -7.16
N GLU A 222 -12.65 3.05 -6.40
CA GLU A 222 -14.00 3.17 -6.94
C GLU A 222 -14.28 4.53 -7.58
N LYS A 223 -13.72 5.61 -7.01
CA LYS A 223 -13.91 6.97 -7.52
C LYS A 223 -13.09 7.24 -8.77
N PHE A 224 -11.87 6.69 -8.84
CA PHE A 224 -10.90 6.96 -9.90
C PHE A 224 -10.49 5.69 -10.66
N PRO A 225 -11.43 4.89 -11.20
CA PRO A 225 -11.11 3.60 -11.81
C PRO A 225 -10.18 3.72 -13.03
N ASP A 226 -10.20 4.88 -13.72
CA ASP A 226 -9.44 5.12 -14.95
C ASP A 226 -7.95 5.46 -14.72
N GLU A 227 -7.54 5.76 -13.48
CA GLU A 227 -6.14 6.06 -13.13
C GLU A 227 -5.21 4.83 -13.26
N ASN A 228 -5.77 3.63 -13.45
CA ASN A 228 -5.04 2.37 -13.63
C ASN A 228 -3.95 2.14 -12.56
N PHE A 229 -4.21 2.59 -11.33
CA PHE A 229 -3.24 2.54 -10.26
C PHE A 229 -2.92 1.08 -9.87
N PRO A 230 -1.64 0.65 -9.85
CA PRO A 230 -1.28 -0.77 -9.71
C PRO A 230 -1.79 -1.46 -8.44
N LEU A 231 -2.00 -0.73 -7.35
CA LEU A 231 -2.43 -1.30 -6.06
C LEU A 231 -3.96 -1.37 -5.89
N PHE A 232 -4.76 -0.89 -6.84
CA PHE A 232 -6.22 -0.91 -6.68
C PHE A 232 -6.78 -2.33 -6.46
N GLU A 233 -6.22 -3.34 -7.12
CA GLU A 233 -6.59 -4.74 -6.85
C GLU A 233 -6.32 -5.13 -5.39
N SER A 234 -5.12 -4.80 -4.90
CA SER A 234 -4.71 -5.08 -3.52
C SER A 234 -5.60 -4.40 -2.48
N PHE A 235 -6.17 -3.23 -2.78
CA PHE A 235 -7.11 -2.55 -1.88
C PHE A 235 -8.39 -3.35 -1.66
N TYR A 236 -8.97 -3.92 -2.73
CA TYR A 236 -10.15 -4.78 -2.61
C TYR A 236 -9.82 -6.06 -1.83
N ILE A 237 -8.66 -6.66 -2.09
CA ILE A 237 -8.22 -7.87 -1.39
C ILE A 237 -8.10 -7.57 0.12
N THR A 238 -7.28 -6.59 0.48
CA THR A 238 -6.96 -6.27 1.88
C THR A 238 -8.16 -5.73 2.65
N TYR A 239 -9.01 -4.91 2.04
CA TYR A 239 -10.22 -4.43 2.71
C TYR A 239 -11.22 -5.57 2.98
N GLY A 240 -11.42 -6.45 2.01
CA GLY A 240 -12.26 -7.64 2.21
C GLY A 240 -11.66 -8.58 3.27
N ASP A 241 -10.34 -8.77 3.28
CA ASP A 241 -9.64 -9.55 4.30
C ASP A 241 -9.86 -8.95 5.71
N ALA A 242 -9.79 -7.62 5.84
CA ALA A 242 -10.03 -6.92 7.11
C ALA A 242 -11.47 -7.10 7.62
N LEU A 243 -12.46 -6.97 6.73
CA LEU A 243 -13.87 -7.21 7.08
C LEU A 243 -14.09 -8.67 7.51
N MET A 244 -13.52 -9.63 6.79
CA MET A 244 -13.60 -11.04 7.16
C MET A 244 -13.02 -11.29 8.55
N LYS A 245 -11.84 -10.74 8.84
CA LYS A 245 -11.16 -10.87 10.13
C LYS A 245 -11.95 -10.23 11.29
N GLU A 246 -12.74 -9.20 11.01
CA GLU A 246 -13.68 -8.56 11.94
C GLU A 246 -15.00 -9.34 12.12
N GLY A 247 -15.18 -10.47 11.42
CA GLY A 247 -16.44 -11.24 11.42
C GLY A 247 -17.52 -10.67 10.51
N LYS A 248 -17.22 -9.62 9.74
CA LYS A 248 -18.10 -8.98 8.74
C LYS A 248 -18.09 -9.76 7.41
N ILE A 249 -18.41 -11.05 7.49
CA ILE A 249 -18.18 -12.02 6.39
C ILE A 249 -18.88 -11.63 5.09
N LYS A 250 -20.15 -11.22 5.18
CA LYS A 250 -20.96 -10.85 4.01
C LYS A 250 -20.40 -9.62 3.31
N GLU A 251 -19.98 -8.62 4.08
CA GLU A 251 -19.39 -7.37 3.57
C GLU A 251 -18.03 -7.65 2.92
N GLY A 252 -17.16 -8.42 3.58
CA GLY A 252 -15.84 -8.77 3.05
C GLY A 252 -15.93 -9.50 1.71
N ARG A 253 -16.83 -10.49 1.59
CA ARG A 253 -17.07 -11.17 0.31
C ARG A 253 -17.65 -10.25 -0.76
N ALA A 254 -18.46 -9.27 -0.39
CA ALA A 254 -19.00 -8.32 -1.34
C ALA A 254 -17.92 -7.38 -1.90
N VAL A 255 -16.95 -6.96 -1.07
CA VAL A 255 -15.76 -6.21 -1.51
C VAL A 255 -14.98 -7.03 -2.53
N TRP A 256 -14.64 -8.28 -2.22
CA TRP A 256 -13.91 -9.14 -3.16
C TRP A 256 -14.66 -9.37 -4.47
N LYS A 257 -15.98 -9.60 -4.39
CA LYS A 257 -16.81 -9.76 -5.59
C LYS A 257 -16.81 -8.51 -6.46
N LYS A 258 -16.83 -7.32 -5.87
CA LYS A 258 -16.74 -6.05 -6.62
C LYS A 258 -15.35 -5.86 -7.22
N GLY A 259 -14.30 -6.15 -6.45
CA GLY A 259 -12.93 -6.18 -6.94
C GLY A 259 -12.77 -7.10 -8.15
N LEU A 260 -13.30 -8.34 -8.09
CA LEU A 260 -13.19 -9.30 -9.19
C LEU A 260 -13.92 -8.84 -10.46
N LYS A 261 -15.00 -8.05 -10.33
CA LYS A 261 -15.66 -7.45 -11.49
C LYS A 261 -14.78 -6.39 -12.16
N GLN A 262 -14.01 -5.64 -11.39
CA GLN A 262 -13.09 -4.61 -11.90
C GLN A 262 -11.78 -5.22 -12.41
N PHE A 263 -11.28 -6.26 -11.74
CA PHE A 263 -10.03 -6.96 -12.03
C PHE A 263 -10.33 -8.43 -12.36
N SER A 264 -10.94 -8.69 -13.50
CA SER A 264 -11.44 -10.03 -13.89
C SER A 264 -10.36 -11.11 -13.99
N ASN A 265 -9.10 -10.71 -14.12
CA ASN A 265 -7.96 -11.61 -14.25
C ASN A 265 -7.22 -11.83 -12.91
N SER A 266 -7.73 -11.29 -11.81
CA SER A 266 -7.15 -11.46 -10.48
C SER A 266 -7.39 -12.87 -9.96
N LYS A 267 -6.31 -13.66 -9.89
CA LYS A 267 -6.34 -15.01 -9.30
C LYS A 267 -6.69 -14.95 -7.81
N GLU A 268 -6.13 -13.99 -7.08
CA GLU A 268 -6.35 -13.83 -5.63
C GLU A 268 -7.81 -13.53 -5.28
N LEU A 269 -8.47 -12.65 -6.06
CA LEU A 269 -9.89 -12.34 -5.89
C LEU A 269 -10.78 -13.50 -6.36
N GLU A 270 -10.41 -14.21 -7.42
CA GLU A 270 -11.13 -15.40 -7.88
C GLU A 270 -11.13 -16.51 -6.81
N ILE A 271 -9.96 -16.81 -6.23
CA ILE A 271 -9.80 -17.82 -5.18
C ILE A 271 -10.67 -17.48 -3.96
N ARG A 272 -10.64 -16.23 -3.50
CA ARG A 272 -11.43 -15.76 -2.35
C ARG A 272 -12.94 -15.81 -2.63
N ASN A 273 -13.36 -15.37 -3.82
CA ASN A 273 -14.77 -15.31 -4.18
C ASN A 273 -15.39 -16.71 -4.41
N SER A 274 -14.63 -17.64 -4.98
CA SER A 274 -15.06 -19.02 -5.25
C SER A 274 -14.99 -19.96 -4.04
N SER A 275 -14.27 -19.56 -2.98
CA SER A 275 -14.13 -20.35 -1.76
C SER A 275 -15.39 -20.34 -0.89
N SER A 276 -15.60 -21.42 -0.13
CA SER A 276 -16.57 -21.43 0.98
C SER A 276 -16.16 -20.43 2.06
N GLU A 277 -17.09 -20.00 2.92
CA GLU A 277 -16.77 -19.04 3.99
C GLU A 277 -15.64 -19.53 4.90
N GLN A 278 -15.64 -20.81 5.27
CA GLN A 278 -14.59 -21.42 6.09
C GLN A 278 -13.23 -21.40 5.37
N LYS A 279 -13.20 -21.74 4.09
CA LYS A 279 -11.96 -21.72 3.29
C LYS A 279 -11.46 -20.29 3.07
N ALA A 280 -12.37 -19.35 2.83
CA ALA A 280 -12.05 -17.93 2.69
C ALA A 280 -11.48 -17.35 3.98
N MET A 281 -12.04 -17.69 5.15
CA MET A 281 -11.47 -17.28 6.44
C MET A 281 -10.07 -17.84 6.62
N LYS A 282 -9.87 -19.12 6.32
CA LYS A 282 -8.54 -19.74 6.40
C LYS A 282 -7.52 -19.05 5.49
N ILE A 283 -7.90 -18.67 4.27
CA ILE A 283 -7.05 -17.86 3.38
C ILE A 283 -6.65 -16.54 4.03
N VAL A 284 -7.60 -15.85 4.69
CA VAL A 284 -7.35 -14.59 5.40
C VAL A 284 -6.39 -14.81 6.57
N GLU A 285 -6.61 -15.86 7.37
CA GLU A 285 -5.74 -16.23 8.49
C GLU A 285 -4.30 -16.51 8.01
N GLU A 286 -4.14 -17.30 6.95
CA GLU A 286 -2.83 -17.64 6.36
C GLU A 286 -2.15 -16.41 5.73
N SER A 287 -2.91 -15.50 5.12
CA SER A 287 -2.36 -14.33 4.43
C SER A 287 -2.07 -13.14 5.35
N ARG A 288 -2.79 -13.04 6.49
CA ARG A 288 -2.83 -11.82 7.35
C ARG A 288 -2.61 -12.09 8.83
N GLY A 289 -2.37 -13.33 9.24
CA GLY A 289 -2.26 -13.70 10.64
C GLY A 289 -0.81 -13.79 11.13
N ILE A 290 -0.36 -12.79 11.91
CA ILE A 290 0.66 -13.05 12.94
C ILE A 290 0.08 -13.97 14.05
N ASP A 291 -1.24 -14.18 14.05
CA ASP A 291 -1.96 -15.15 14.91
C ASP A 291 -1.33 -16.56 14.92
N ILE A 292 -0.72 -16.96 13.79
CA ILE A 292 0.00 -18.23 13.63
C ILE A 292 1.52 -18.03 13.50
N PHE A 293 2.02 -16.83 13.84
CA PHE A 293 3.40 -16.38 13.62
C PHE A 293 3.87 -16.58 12.17
N GLN A 294 2.94 -16.51 11.22
CA GLN A 294 3.28 -16.61 9.82
C GLN A 294 3.78 -15.27 9.31
N ARG A 295 4.91 -15.33 8.62
CA ARG A 295 5.52 -14.18 7.97
C ARG A 295 4.55 -13.62 6.92
N PRO A 296 4.20 -12.33 6.98
CA PRO A 296 3.55 -11.64 5.86
C PRO A 296 4.28 -11.86 4.53
N ASP A 297 3.58 -11.71 3.41
CA ASP A 297 4.21 -11.68 2.08
C ASP A 297 5.37 -10.66 2.07
N GLU A 298 6.57 -11.12 1.70
CA GLU A 298 7.78 -10.31 1.69
C GLU A 298 7.69 -9.10 0.76
N LEU A 299 6.80 -9.15 -0.24
CA LEU A 299 6.59 -8.10 -1.22
C LEU A 299 5.44 -7.16 -0.87
N ILE A 300 4.76 -7.31 0.27
CA ILE A 300 3.56 -6.50 0.55
C ILE A 300 3.83 -4.99 0.61
N THR A 301 5.02 -4.63 1.04
CA THR A 301 5.46 -3.24 1.15
C THR A 301 6.22 -2.79 -0.10
N ASP A 302 6.50 -3.68 -1.06
CA ASP A 302 7.30 -3.36 -2.25
C ASP A 302 6.53 -2.42 -3.19
N LEU A 303 7.08 -1.22 -3.36
CA LEU A 303 6.49 -0.18 -4.20
C LEU A 303 6.93 -0.27 -5.66
N GLN A 304 7.80 -1.22 -6.03
CA GLN A 304 8.34 -1.37 -7.39
C GLN A 304 7.24 -1.46 -8.46
N VAL A 305 6.09 -2.07 -8.12
CA VAL A 305 4.92 -2.20 -9.00
C VAL A 305 4.34 -0.86 -9.48
N LEU A 306 4.66 0.25 -8.80
CA LEU A 306 4.15 1.59 -9.12
C LEU A 306 4.83 2.21 -10.36
N TRP A 307 6.02 1.74 -10.73
CA TRP A 307 6.82 2.33 -11.82
C TRP A 307 7.41 1.34 -12.83
N GLU A 308 7.17 0.03 -12.68
CA GLU A 308 7.76 -1.00 -13.57
C GLU A 308 6.84 -1.62 -14.62
N LYS A 309 5.63 -1.08 -14.82
CA LYS A 309 4.73 -1.56 -15.87
C LYS A 309 5.13 -1.09 -17.27
#